data_AF-X1JG71-F1
#
_entry.id   AF-X1JG71-F1
#
_cell.length_a   1.000
_cell.length_b   1.000
_cell.length_c   1.000
_cell.angle_alpha   90.00
_cell.angle_beta   90.00
_cell.angle_gamma   90.00
#
_symmetry.space_group_name_H-M   'P 1'
#
loop_
_entity.id
_entity.type
_entity.pdbx_description
1 polymer ?
#
loop_
_entity_poly.entity_id
_entity_poly.type
_entity_poly.pdbx_seq_one_letter_code
_entity_poly.pdbx_strand_id
1 'polypeptide(L)'
;MDKMIAFCGLTCTECLAFIATQKDDDKEREKVAKVWSKEFNSDIKPEDINCDGCLEESGRLFNYCKTCEIRKCGREKEVKNCAYCDDYACEKLTKFFDMAPEAKTTLEEIRKNL
;
A
#
# COMPACT_ATOMS: atom_id res chain seq x y z
N MET A 1 11.14 -9.27 10.28
CA MET A 1 10.99 -8.03 9.51
C MET A 1 9.91 -7.24 10.21
N ASP A 2 10.16 -5.96 10.50
CA ASP A 2 9.21 -5.13 11.23
C ASP A 2 8.01 -4.78 10.34
N LYS A 3 6.84 -4.59 10.96
CA LYS A 3 5.60 -4.31 10.25
C LYS A 3 5.69 -2.94 9.57
N MET A 4 5.56 -2.90 8.25
CA MET A 4 5.52 -1.64 7.48
C MET A 4 4.07 -1.26 7.21
N ILE A 5 3.63 -0.11 7.74
CA ILE A 5 2.28 0.42 7.51
C ILE A 5 2.35 1.53 6.45
N ALA A 6 1.65 1.34 5.34
CA ALA A 6 1.52 2.31 4.28
C ALA A 6 0.85 3.62 4.76
N PHE A 7 0.99 4.68 3.96
CA PHE A 7 0.26 5.93 4.19
C PHE A 7 -1.24 5.71 4.42
N CYS A 8 -1.88 4.84 3.63
CA CYS A 8 -3.31 4.55 3.71
C CYS A 8 -3.71 3.61 4.87
N GLY A 9 -2.77 3.01 5.60
CA GLY A 9 -3.04 2.07 6.68
C GLY A 9 -2.91 0.59 6.33
N LEU A 10 -2.72 0.24 5.06
CA LEU A 10 -2.46 -1.15 4.67
C LEU A 10 -1.08 -1.61 5.16
N THR A 11 -0.98 -2.87 5.57
CA THR A 11 0.30 -3.49 5.93
C THR A 11 1.07 -3.92 4.68
N CYS A 12 2.14 -3.21 4.32
CA CYS A 12 2.96 -3.57 3.16
C CYS A 12 3.62 -4.94 3.32
N THR A 13 4.05 -5.31 4.53
CA THR A 13 4.70 -6.62 4.77
C THR A 13 3.76 -7.83 4.63
N GLU A 14 2.45 -7.60 4.55
CA GLU A 14 1.43 -8.62 4.32
C GLU A 14 0.92 -8.60 2.86
N CYS A 15 1.36 -7.63 2.05
CA CYS A 15 0.96 -7.49 0.66
C CYS A 15 1.63 -8.56 -0.21
N LEU A 16 0.85 -9.23 -1.06
CA LEU A 16 1.35 -10.29 -1.94
C LEU A 16 2.44 -9.79 -2.90
N ALA A 17 2.32 -8.56 -3.42
CA ALA A 17 3.34 -7.99 -4.29
C ALA A 17 4.66 -7.76 -3.55
N PHE A 18 4.60 -7.28 -2.30
CA PHE A 18 5.78 -7.12 -1.46
C PHE A 18 6.43 -8.47 -1.17
N ILE A 19 5.64 -9.45 -0.72
CA ILE A 19 6.12 -10.80 -0.39
C ILE A 19 6.81 -11.46 -1.59
N ALA A 20 6.16 -11.45 -2.76
CA ALA A 20 6.73 -12.02 -3.99
C ALA A 20 8.04 -11.32 -4.38
N THR A 21 8.10 -9.99 -4.18
CA THR A 21 9.28 -9.18 -4.46
C THR A 21 10.45 -9.51 -3.52
N GLN A 22 10.19 -9.68 -2.22
CA GLN A 22 11.22 -9.99 -1.23
C GLN A 22 11.74 -11.43 -1.33
N LYS A 23 10.89 -12.37 -1.76
CA LYS A 23 11.31 -13.76 -2.05
C LYS A 23 12.04 -13.90 -3.38
N ASP A 24 11.95 -12.90 -4.23
CA ASP A 24 12.38 -12.93 -5.61
C ASP A 24 11.81 -14.12 -6.41
N ASP A 25 10.51 -14.37 -6.25
CA ASP A 25 9.83 -15.54 -6.85
C ASP A 25 8.90 -15.13 -8.00
N ASP A 26 9.34 -15.40 -9.23
CA ASP A 26 8.57 -15.11 -10.45
C ASP A 26 7.26 -15.89 -10.55
N LYS A 27 7.20 -17.12 -10.01
CA LYS A 27 5.94 -17.89 -10.00
C LYS A 27 4.93 -17.29 -9.04
N GLU A 28 5.39 -16.71 -7.93
CA GLU A 28 4.51 -15.94 -7.05
C GLU A 28 4.03 -14.66 -7.75
N ARG A 29 4.91 -13.93 -8.44
CA ARG A 29 4.53 -12.74 -9.23
C ARG A 29 3.47 -13.06 -10.28
N GLU A 30 3.63 -14.16 -11.02
CA GLU A 30 2.62 -14.64 -11.99
C GLU A 30 1.26 -14.93 -11.36
N LYS A 31 1.24 -15.61 -10.20
CA LYS A 31 0.00 -15.91 -9.49
C LYS A 31 -0.71 -14.64 -9.03
N VAL A 32 0.04 -13.71 -8.43
CA VAL A 32 -0.49 -12.43 -7.95
C VAL A 32 -1.06 -11.62 -9.10
N ALA A 33 -0.29 -11.48 -10.19
CA ALA A 33 -0.70 -10.79 -11.40
C ALA A 33 -2.03 -11.35 -11.95
N LYS A 34 -2.17 -12.67 -12.02
CA LYS A 34 -3.39 -13.33 -12.49
C LYS A 34 -4.60 -13.11 -11.57
N VAL A 35 -4.41 -13.19 -10.25
CA VAL A 35 -5.48 -12.97 -9.27
C VAL A 35 -5.96 -11.52 -9.33
N TRP A 36 -5.02 -10.57 -9.26
CA TRP A 36 -5.35 -9.14 -9.26
C TRP A 36 -5.91 -8.68 -10.60
N SER A 37 -5.45 -9.23 -11.72
CA SER A 37 -6.05 -8.94 -13.02
C SER A 37 -7.54 -9.27 -13.06
N LYS A 38 -7.93 -10.39 -12.44
CA LYS A 38 -9.32 -10.81 -12.34
C LYS A 38 -10.12 -9.98 -11.33
N GLU A 39 -9.57 -9.72 -10.14
CA GLU A 39 -10.24 -8.94 -9.10
C GLU A 39 -10.49 -7.50 -9.53
N PHE A 40 -9.49 -6.85 -10.12
CA PHE A 40 -9.56 -5.45 -10.50
C PHE A 40 -9.97 -5.23 -11.96
N ASN A 41 -10.26 -6.31 -12.69
CA ASN A 41 -10.62 -6.28 -14.11
C ASN A 41 -9.63 -5.43 -14.94
N SER A 42 -8.33 -5.69 -14.74
CA SER A 42 -7.21 -4.95 -15.33
C SER A 42 -6.17 -5.92 -15.87
N ASP A 43 -5.39 -5.52 -16.89
CA ASP A 43 -4.26 -6.32 -17.37
C ASP A 43 -3.03 -6.03 -16.51
N ILE A 44 -2.82 -6.84 -15.46
CA ILE A 44 -1.66 -6.74 -14.56
C ILE A 44 -0.69 -7.85 -14.93
N LYS A 45 0.55 -7.48 -15.28
CA LYS A 45 1.59 -8.43 -15.68
C LYS A 45 2.46 -8.83 -14.50
N PRO A 46 3.12 -10.01 -14.55
CA PRO A 46 4.09 -10.41 -13.52
C PRO A 46 5.17 -9.35 -13.30
N GLU A 47 5.63 -8.69 -14.37
CA GLU A 47 6.61 -7.61 -14.31
C GLU A 47 6.13 -6.38 -13.51
N ASP A 48 4.81 -6.16 -13.43
CA ASP A 48 4.25 -5.08 -12.62
C ASP A 48 4.32 -5.40 -11.12
N ILE A 49 4.41 -6.67 -10.74
CA ILE A 49 4.46 -7.16 -9.35
C ILE A 49 5.88 -7.04 -8.80
N ASN A 50 6.33 -5.79 -8.63
CA ASN A 50 7.61 -5.44 -8.04
C ASN A 50 7.44 -4.29 -7.06
N CYS A 51 7.53 -4.55 -5.75
CA CYS A 51 7.25 -3.56 -4.70
C CYS A 51 8.11 -3.78 -3.45
N ASP A 52 8.86 -2.76 -3.06
CA ASP A 52 9.68 -2.73 -1.84
C ASP A 52 8.96 -2.00 -0.68
N GLY A 53 7.73 -1.54 -0.89
CA GLY A 53 6.89 -0.97 0.17
C GLY A 53 6.45 0.48 -0.10
N CYS A 54 5.33 0.88 0.50
CA CYS A 54 4.70 2.17 0.22
C CYS A 54 5.53 3.36 0.74
N LEU A 55 6.32 3.15 1.80
CA LEU A 55 7.16 4.18 2.41
C LEU A 55 8.54 4.30 1.75
N GLU A 56 8.90 3.40 0.84
CA GLU A 56 10.17 3.46 0.11
C GLU A 56 10.24 4.67 -0.81
N GLU A 57 11.39 5.34 -0.86
CA GLU A 57 11.58 6.56 -1.63
C GLU A 57 12.10 6.34 -3.05
N SER A 58 13.02 5.37 -3.22
CA SER A 58 13.74 5.12 -4.47
C SER A 58 13.68 3.65 -4.94
N GLY A 59 12.93 2.80 -4.26
CA GLY A 59 12.83 1.37 -4.52
C GLY A 59 11.87 0.98 -5.66
N ARG A 60 11.77 -0.33 -5.90
CA ARG A 60 10.74 -0.87 -6.80
C ARG A 60 9.38 -0.61 -6.19
N LEU A 61 8.42 -0.22 -7.01
CA LEU A 61 7.08 0.09 -6.55
C LEU A 61 6.05 -0.50 -7.50
N PHE A 62 5.06 -1.19 -6.94
CA PHE A 62 3.95 -1.73 -7.70
C PHE A 62 3.30 -0.60 -8.51
N ASN A 63 2.95 -0.85 -9.77
CA ASN A 63 2.63 0.22 -10.71
C ASN A 63 1.51 1.16 -10.21
N TYR A 64 0.46 0.62 -9.61
CA TYR A 64 -0.62 1.41 -9.00
C TYR A 64 -0.14 2.33 -7.86
N CYS A 65 0.83 1.88 -7.06
CA CYS A 65 1.37 2.69 -5.97
C CYS A 65 2.16 3.91 -6.49
N LYS A 66 2.60 3.92 -7.77
CA LYS A 66 3.24 5.09 -8.40
C LYS A 66 2.27 6.23 -8.66
N THR A 67 0.99 5.93 -8.86
CA THR A 67 -0.09 6.91 -9.13
C THR A 67 -1.03 7.09 -7.94
N CYS A 68 -0.71 6.50 -6.79
CA CYS A 68 -1.53 6.58 -5.59
C CYS A 68 -1.52 7.99 -4.98
N GLU A 69 -2.65 8.69 -5.04
CA GLU A 69 -2.81 10.05 -4.51
C GLU A 69 -2.65 10.14 -2.99
N ILE A 70 -3.00 9.09 -2.23
CA ILE A 70 -2.80 9.05 -0.77
C ILE A 70 -1.30 9.01 -0.46
N ARG A 71 -0.54 8.17 -1.18
CA ARG A 71 0.92 8.09 -1.03
C ARG A 71 1.58 9.40 -1.41
N LYS A 72 1.21 9.97 -2.56
CA LYS A 72 1.73 11.27 -3.02
C LYS A 72 1.51 12.36 -1.96
N CYS A 73 0.28 12.50 -1.49
CA CYS A 73 -0.07 13.48 -0.47
C CYS A 73 0.68 13.26 0.86
N GLY A 74 0.83 12.00 1.30
CA GLY A 74 1.54 11.69 2.53
C GLY A 74 3.03 12.05 2.45
N ARG A 75 3.66 11.83 1.30
CA ARG A 75 5.05 12.24 1.03
C ARG A 75 5.20 13.75 0.99
N GLU A 76 4.32 14.45 0.29
CA GLU A 76 4.34 15.93 0.20
C GLU A 76 4.17 16.59 1.58
N LYS A 77 3.45 15.94 2.49
CA LYS A 77 3.26 16.40 3.87
C LYS A 77 4.31 15.88 4.85
N GLU A 78 5.26 15.06 4.39
CA GLU A 78 6.34 14.48 5.20
C GLU A 78 5.86 13.74 6.46
N VAL A 79 4.67 13.14 6.39
CA VAL A 79 4.13 12.33 7.51
C VAL A 79 4.64 10.90 7.44
N LYS A 80 4.81 10.22 8.59
CA LYS A 80 5.23 8.80 8.62
C LYS A 80 4.20 7.88 7.95
N ASN A 81 2.92 8.18 8.16
CA ASN A 81 1.76 7.67 7.44
C ASN A 81 0.56 8.59 7.80
N CYS A 82 -0.63 8.32 7.26
CA CYS A 82 -1.76 9.21 7.50
C CYS A 82 -2.27 9.23 8.95
N ALA A 83 -1.86 8.31 9.82
CA ALA A 83 -2.14 8.40 11.25
C ALA A 83 -1.48 9.64 11.88
N TYR A 84 -0.37 10.13 11.35
CA TYR A 84 0.33 11.32 11.85
C TYR A 84 -0.14 12.62 11.18
N CYS A 85 -1.15 12.55 10.32
CA CYS A 85 -1.66 13.72 9.62
C CYS A 85 -2.70 14.46 10.49
N ASP A 86 -2.59 15.78 10.57
CA ASP A 86 -3.56 16.63 11.28
C ASP A 86 -4.94 16.60 10.62
N ASP A 87 -4.99 16.43 9.30
CA ASP A 87 -6.25 16.38 8.53
C ASP A 87 -6.93 15.00 8.58
N TYR A 88 -6.49 14.08 9.44
CA TYR A 88 -7.10 12.75 9.54
C TYR A 88 -8.49 12.82 10.18
N ALA A 89 -9.54 12.18 9.64
CA ALA A 89 -9.60 11.39 8.41
C ALA A 89 -10.15 12.22 7.24
N CYS A 90 -9.29 12.59 6.29
CA CYS A 90 -9.69 13.41 5.13
C CYS A 90 -10.46 12.60 4.07
N GLU A 91 -11.11 13.29 3.14
CA GLU A 91 -11.97 12.68 2.12
C GLU A 91 -11.29 11.57 1.28
N LYS A 92 -9.99 11.74 0.98
CA LYS A 92 -9.20 10.72 0.25
C LYS A 92 -9.12 9.41 1.02
N LEU A 93 -8.98 9.48 2.34
CA LEU A 93 -8.91 8.32 3.22
C LEU A 93 -10.28 7.72 3.46
N THR A 94 -11.30 8.55 3.73
CA THR A 94 -12.65 8.02 3.98
C THR A 94 -13.18 7.22 2.79
N LYS A 95 -12.98 7.71 1.55
CA LYS A 95 -13.31 6.96 0.33
C LYS A 95 -12.53 5.65 0.19
N PHE A 96 -11.27 5.64 0.62
CA PHE A 96 -10.44 4.44 0.59
C PHE A 96 -10.90 3.41 1.63
N PHE A 97 -11.32 3.86 2.82
CA PHE A 97 -11.81 2.99 3.88
C PHE A 97 -13.12 2.27 3.55
N ASP A 98 -13.94 2.83 2.66
CA ASP A 98 -15.13 2.14 2.15
C ASP A 98 -14.76 0.86 1.37
N MET A 99 -13.57 0.82 0.78
CA MET A 99 -13.03 -0.34 0.06
C MET A 99 -12.12 -1.22 0.92
N ALA A 100 -11.39 -0.62 1.88
CA ALA A 100 -10.44 -1.30 2.77
C ALA A 100 -10.64 -0.86 4.24
N PRO A 101 -11.70 -1.33 4.93
CA PRO A 101 -12.01 -0.94 6.30
C PRO A 101 -10.88 -1.26 7.30
N GLU A 102 -10.13 -2.32 7.07
CA GLU A 102 -8.98 -2.74 7.90
C GLU A 102 -7.86 -1.68 7.94
N ALA A 103 -7.72 -0.90 6.87
CA ALA A 103 -6.74 0.16 6.80
C ALA A 103 -7.10 1.31 7.76
N LYS A 104 -8.40 1.60 7.92
CA LYS A 104 -8.90 2.56 8.92
C LYS A 104 -8.56 2.11 10.33
N THR A 105 -8.88 0.86 10.68
CA THR A 105 -8.60 0.30 12.00
C THR A 105 -7.12 0.43 12.34
N THR A 106 -6.25 0.07 11.38
CA THR A 106 -4.80 0.16 11.57
C THR A 106 -4.33 1.60 11.84
N LEU A 107 -4.83 2.60 11.08
CA LEU A 107 -4.46 3.99 11.33
C LEU A 107 -5.03 4.53 12.66
N GLU A 108 -6.25 4.16 13.03
CA GLU A 108 -6.84 4.55 14.32
C GLU A 108 -6.10 3.96 15.51
N GLU A 109 -5.63 2.71 15.41
CA GLU A 109 -4.79 2.08 16.42
C GLU A 109 -3.46 2.81 16.59
N ILE A 110 -2.81 3.20 15.49
CA ILE A 110 -1.59 4.01 15.56
C ILE A 110 -1.88 5.35 16.23
N ARG A 111 -2.95 6.05 15.80
CA ARG A 111 -3.34 7.37 16.34
C ARG A 111 -3.60 7.37 17.84
N LYS A 112 -4.21 6.31 18.37
CA LYS A 112 -4.47 6.19 19.83
C LYS A 112 -3.19 6.14 20.67
N ASN A 113 -2.05 5.83 20.05
CA ASN A 113 -0.76 5.69 20.70
C ASN A 113 0.22 6.83 20.34
N LEU A 114 -0.25 7.91 19.70
CA LEU A 114 0.51 9.14 19.42
C LEU A 114 0.34 10.16 20.54
#